data_AF-A0A8T4TVC9-F1
#
_entry.id   AF-A0A8T4TVC9-F1
#
_cell.length_a   1.000
_cell.length_b   1.000
_cell.length_c   1.000
_cell.angle_alpha   90.00
_cell.angle_beta   90.00
_cell.angle_gamma   90.00
#
_symmetry.space_group_name_H-M   'P 1'
#
loop_
_entity.id
_entity.type
_entity.pdbx_description
1 polymer ?
#
loop_
_entity_poly.entity_id
_entity_poly.type
_entity_poly.pdbx_seq_one_letter_code
_entity_poly.pdbx_strand_id
1 'polypeptide(L)' 'MVLEIYRIRVNSSEENKDNAFRILMNSGLSIICLEDEKYLVPKDGMALLRKENVIYESI' A
#
# COMPACT_ATOMS: atom_id res chain seq x y z
N MET A 1 -14.85 7.23 15.28
CA MET A 1 -13.53 7.31 14.64
C MET A 1 -13.73 6.94 13.18
N VAL A 2 -13.47 7.84 12.25
CA VAL A 2 -13.62 7.56 10.81
C VAL A 2 -12.30 6.97 10.34
N LEU A 3 -12.34 5.78 9.71
CA LEU A 3 -11.16 5.18 9.10
C LEU A 3 -10.87 5.94 7.80
N GLU A 4 -9.77 6.68 7.74
CA GLU A 4 -9.27 7.26 6.49
C GLU A 4 -8.62 6.13 5.67
N ILE A 5 -9.29 5.73 4.59
CA ILE A 5 -8.82 4.72 3.63
C ILE A 5 -8.42 5.42 2.33
N TYR A 6 -7.24 5.08 1.84
CA TYR A 6 -6.68 5.61 0.61
C TYR A 6 -6.62 4.51 -0.44
N ARG A 7 -6.96 4.87 -1.68
CA ARG A 7 -6.72 4.00 -2.82
C ARG A 7 -5.40 4.37 -3.45
N ILE A 8 -4.54 3.37 -3.61
CA ILE A 8 -3.24 3.53 -4.24
C ILE A 8 -3.03 2.50 -5.33
N ARG A 9 -2.02 2.74 -6.15
CA ARG A 9 -1.49 1.80 -7.13
C ARG A 9 0.02 1.76 -7.05
N VAL A 10 0.58 0.55 -7.14
CA VAL A 10 2.03 0.30 -7.12
C VAL A 10 2.45 -0.16 -8.52
N ASN A 11 2.57 0.77 -9.47
CA ASN A 11 3.00 0.48 -10.85
C ASN A 11 4.44 0.91 -11.09
N SER A 12 5.39 0.20 -10.48
CA SER A 12 6.83 0.41 -10.63
C SER A 12 7.54 -0.93 -10.89
N SER A 13 8.81 -1.09 -10.48
CA SER A 13 9.55 -2.34 -10.67
C SER A 13 8.90 -3.52 -9.93
N GLU A 14 9.14 -4.76 -10.40
CA GLU A 14 8.73 -5.97 -9.68
C GLU A 14 9.23 -5.98 -8.24
N GLU A 15 10.48 -5.55 -8.02
CA GLU A 15 11.06 -5.44 -6.68
C GLU A 15 10.26 -4.50 -5.76
N ASN A 16 9.81 -3.35 -6.26
CA ASN A 16 9.02 -2.41 -5.45
C ASN A 16 7.62 -2.95 -5.18
N LYS A 17 7.01 -3.69 -6.13
CA LYS A 17 5.71 -4.36 -5.96
C LYS A 17 5.80 -5.46 -4.90
N ASP A 18 6.79 -6.33 -5.00
CA ASP A 18 7.06 -7.39 -4.02
C ASP A 18 7.33 -6.80 -2.63
N ASN A 19 8.11 -5.72 -2.56
CA ASN A 19 8.38 -5.04 -1.31
C ASN A 19 7.10 -4.44 -0.72
N ALA A 20 6.30 -3.73 -1.52
CA ALA A 20 5.03 -3.14 -1.10
C ALA A 20 4.08 -4.21 -0.56
N PHE A 21 3.90 -5.31 -1.29
CA PHE A 21 3.07 -6.42 -0.89
C PHE A 21 3.55 -7.02 0.44
N ARG A 22 4.85 -7.29 0.58
CA ARG A 22 5.45 -7.81 1.82
C ARG A 22 5.20 -6.89 3.02
N ILE A 23 5.42 -5.59 2.86
CA ILE A 23 5.22 -4.59 3.94
C ILE A 23 3.75 -4.54 4.34
N LEU A 24 2.86 -4.45 3.36
CA LEU A 24 1.42 -4.36 3.56
C LEU A 24 0.88 -5.61 4.25
N MET A 25 1.23 -6.80 3.78
CA MET A 25 0.76 -8.06 4.37
C MET A 25 1.32 -8.32 5.77
N ASN A 26 2.54 -7.87 6.07
CA ASN A 26 3.15 -8.04 7.39
C ASN A 26 2.77 -6.91 8.38
N SER A 27 2.07 -5.87 7.94
CA SER A 27 1.74 -4.71 8.77
C SER A 27 0.67 -4.98 9.84
N GLY A 28 -0.10 -6.06 9.70
CA GLY A 28 -1.28 -6.34 10.54
C GLY A 28 -2.44 -5.36 10.32
N LEU A 29 -2.36 -4.50 9.30
CA LEU A 29 -3.40 -3.55 8.96
C LEU A 29 -4.50 -4.19 8.11
N SER A 30 -5.71 -3.64 8.18
CA SER A 30 -6.81 -4.01 7.29
C SER A 30 -6.58 -3.42 5.90
N ILE A 31 -5.94 -4.19 5.02
CA ILE A 31 -5.62 -3.81 3.64
C ILE A 31 -6.44 -4.68 2.69
N ILE A 32 -6.93 -4.07 1.61
CA ILE A 32 -7.63 -4.78 0.53
C ILE A 32 -6.78 -4.68 -0.73
N CYS A 33 -6.30 -5.83 -1.22
CA CYS A 33 -5.68 -5.93 -2.54
C CYS A 33 -6.79 -5.95 -3.60
N LEU A 34 -6.62 -5.14 -4.63
CA LEU A 34 -7.49 -5.04 -5.79
C LEU A 34 -6.72 -5.45 -7.05
N GLU A 35 -7.41 -5.53 -8.19
CA GLU A 35 -6.78 -5.81 -9.49
C GLU A 35 -5.85 -4.68 -9.97
N ASP A 36 -4.85 -5.05 -10.77
CA ASP A 36 -3.80 -4.20 -11.32
C ASP A 36 -2.95 -3.47 -10.26
N GLU A 37 -2.47 -4.21 -9.26
CA GLU A 37 -1.57 -3.67 -8.22
C GLU A 37 -2.16 -2.46 -7.48
N LYS A 38 -3.48 -2.44 -7.37
CA LYS A 38 -4.22 -1.43 -6.61
C LYS A 38 -4.48 -1.93 -5.20
N TYR A 39 -4.44 -1.02 -4.24
CA TYR A 39 -4.65 -1.34 -2.83
C TYR A 39 -5.57 -0.31 -2.19
N LEU A 40 -6.45 -0.76 -1.29
CA LEU A 40 -7.07 0.12 -0.30
C LEU A 40 -6.30 -0.03 1.00
N VAL A 41 -5.73 1.07 1.45
CA VAL A 41 -4.76 1.11 2.55
C VAL A 41 -5.21 2.17 3.55
N PRO A 42 -5.24 1.87 4.86
CA PRO A 42 -5.51 2.90 5.86
C PRO A 42 -4.37 3.91 5.92
N LYS A 43 -4.61 5.09 6.49
CA LYS A 43 -3.59 6.14 6.69
C LYS A 43 -2.25 5.61 7.23
N ASP A 44 -2.28 4.68 8.18
CA ASP A 44 -1.06 4.11 8.78
C ASP A 44 -0.27 3.26 7.78
N GLY A 45 -0.95 2.59 6.86
CA GLY A 45 -0.28 1.86 5.78
C GLY A 45 0.39 2.79 4.78
N MET A 46 -0.20 3.97 4.51
CA MET A 46 0.46 5.00 3.68
C MET A 46 1.76 5.50 4.33
N ALA A 47 1.76 5.67 5.66
CA ALA A 47 2.95 6.06 6.41
C ALA A 47 4.04 4.99 6.37
N LEU A 48 3.67 3.71 6.52
CA LEU A 48 4.58 2.58 6.38
C LEU A 48 5.22 2.52 4.99
N LEU A 49 4.40 2.62 3.94
CA LEU A 49 4.91 2.61 2.56
C LEU A 49 5.91 3.74 2.30
N ARG A 50 5.67 4.95 2.83
CA ARG A 50 6.63 6.06 2.73
C ARG A 50 7.93 5.79 3.48
N LYS A 51 7.83 5.24 4.70
CA LYS A 51 8.99 4.92 5.54
C LYS A 51 9.91 3.90 4.86
N GLU A 52 9.32 2.93 4.18
CA GLU A 52 10.02 1.86 3.48
C GLU A 52 10.39 2.21 2.01
N ASN A 53 10.24 3.49 1.63
CA ASN A 53 10.55 4.00 0.29
C ASN A 53 9.80 3.29 -0.85
N VAL A 54 8.58 2.82 -0.61
CA VAL A 54 7.73 2.25 -1.65
C VAL A 54 7.22 3.38 -2.54
N ILE A 55 7.43 3.23 -3.85
CA ILE A 55 6.89 4.11 -4.87
C ILE A 55 5.45 3.70 -5.18
N TYR A 56 4.51 4.62 -5.01
CA TYR A 56 3.09 4.42 -5.32
C TYR A 56 2.44 5.73 -5.77
N GLU A 57 1.30 5.62 -6.44
CA GLU A 57 0.43 6.76 -6.77
C GLU A 57 -0.91 6.63 -6.03
N SER A 58 -1.48 7.75 -5.58
CA SER A 58 -2.86 7.79 -5.08
C SER A 58 -3.82 7.98 -6.26
N ILE A 59 -4.92 7.24 -6.29
CA ILE A 59 -5.85 7.17 -7.44
C ILE A 59 -7.31 7.24 -7.03
#